data_AF-A0A0R0E1X9-F1
#
_entry.id   AF-A0A0R0E1X9-F1
#
_cell.length_a   1.000
_cell.length_b   1.000
_cell.length_c   1.000
_cell.angle_alpha   90.00
_cell.angle_beta   90.00
_cell.angle_gamma   90.00
#
_symmetry.space_group_name_H-M   'P 1'
#
loop_
_entity.id
_entity.type
_entity.pdbx_description
1 polymer ?
#
loop_
_entity_poly.entity_id
_entity_poly.type
_entity_poly.pdbx_seq_one_letter_code
_entity_poly.pdbx_strand_id
1 'polypeptide(L)'
;MPEFAIRASADEVATLLQQGRARDAAAHLETLRQGQPPVIREALDRFVAARAQAQLAALRQPGAVPITEAASVQLMLDRLAHAGLPPRFREAEETKDLTQAQLHDVYASIIATRGNDAARGALAGQDRVILGLRQENRTTEGESREGTANFHGKGVYDDRIVVLWTDANGERHAREFHKATTEPTAQYDGHAKTAVRSPGFEDVVTRPKTEGSDVNGDGVRDLGRLADGTTEMLATTHPRNHFPDEFALRPRSRTPSP
;
A
#
# COMPACT_ATOMS: atom_id res chain seq x y z
N MET A 1 -20.79 16.60 -8.57
CA MET A 1 -20.36 15.92 -9.81
C MET A 1 -20.74 14.45 -9.71
N PRO A 2 -21.10 13.78 -10.81
CA PRO A 2 -21.33 12.33 -10.78
C PRO A 2 -20.05 11.58 -10.38
N GLU A 3 -20.20 10.47 -9.66
CA GLU A 3 -19.09 9.60 -9.28
C GLU A 3 -18.40 9.04 -10.52
N PHE A 4 -17.07 9.16 -10.59
CA PHE A 4 -16.28 8.53 -11.65
C PHE A 4 -16.00 7.06 -11.31
N ALA A 5 -16.47 6.14 -12.15
CA ALA A 5 -16.37 4.70 -11.95
C ALA A 5 -14.98 4.14 -12.35
N ILE A 6 -13.97 4.31 -11.49
CA ILE A 6 -12.55 3.98 -11.78
C ILE A 6 -12.37 2.57 -12.34
N ARG A 7 -12.91 1.54 -11.67
CA ARG A 7 -12.79 0.15 -12.11
C ARG A 7 -13.45 -0.09 -13.46
N ALA A 8 -14.70 0.35 -13.67
CA ALA A 8 -15.37 0.14 -14.96
C ALA A 8 -14.58 0.80 -16.11
N SER A 9 -14.13 2.04 -15.91
CA SER A 9 -13.31 2.77 -16.89
C SER A 9 -11.99 2.06 -17.21
N ALA A 10 -11.32 1.46 -16.22
CA ALA A 10 -10.12 0.66 -16.46
C ALA A 10 -10.42 -0.65 -17.22
N ASP A 11 -11.59 -1.26 -17.03
CA ASP A 11 -12.00 -2.48 -17.76
C ASP A 11 -12.24 -2.18 -19.24
N GLU A 12 -12.78 -1.01 -19.57
CA GLU A 12 -12.95 -0.55 -20.96
C GLU A 12 -11.61 -0.43 -21.69
N VAL A 13 -10.62 0.22 -21.06
CA VAL A 13 -9.27 0.36 -21.63
C VAL A 13 -8.59 -1.00 -21.77
N ALA A 14 -8.69 -1.86 -20.75
CA ALA A 14 -8.11 -3.21 -20.80
C ALA A 14 -8.75 -4.06 -21.92
N THR A 15 -10.05 -3.92 -22.14
CA THR A 15 -10.77 -4.61 -23.24
C THR A 15 -10.24 -4.18 -24.60
N LEU A 16 -9.98 -2.89 -24.82
CA LEU A 16 -9.39 -2.40 -26.07
C LEU A 16 -7.98 -2.99 -26.30
N LEU A 17 -7.17 -3.07 -25.25
CA LEU A 17 -5.84 -3.70 -25.32
C LEU A 17 -5.94 -5.20 -25.65
N GLN A 18 -6.89 -5.91 -25.06
CA GLN A 18 -7.14 -7.34 -25.34
C GLN A 18 -7.57 -7.58 -26.79
N GLN A 19 -8.25 -6.61 -27.41
CA GLN A 19 -8.65 -6.64 -28.81
C GLN A 19 -7.53 -6.22 -29.78
N GLY A 20 -6.31 -5.94 -29.28
CA GLY A 20 -5.19 -5.45 -30.10
C GLY A 20 -5.32 -4.00 -30.54
N ARG A 21 -6.27 -3.23 -29.98
CA ARG A 21 -6.57 -1.84 -30.36
C ARG A 21 -5.79 -0.86 -29.50
N ALA A 22 -4.46 -0.93 -29.57
CA ALA A 22 -3.56 -0.18 -28.68
C ALA A 22 -3.70 1.34 -28.81
N ARG A 23 -3.85 1.86 -30.04
CA ARG A 23 -4.09 3.30 -30.27
C ARG A 23 -5.40 3.79 -29.67
N ASP A 24 -6.48 3.02 -29.84
CA ASP A 24 -7.79 3.36 -29.30
C ASP A 24 -7.77 3.30 -27.77
N ALA A 25 -7.08 2.30 -27.19
CA ALA A 25 -6.87 2.21 -25.75
C ALA A 25 -6.12 3.43 -25.21
N ALA A 26 -5.06 3.89 -25.89
CA ALA A 26 -4.30 5.07 -25.49
C ALA A 26 -5.15 6.34 -25.55
N ALA A 27 -5.93 6.53 -26.61
CA ALA A 27 -6.84 7.66 -26.74
C ALA A 27 -7.94 7.64 -25.67
N HIS A 28 -8.57 6.49 -25.46
CA HIS A 28 -9.65 6.32 -24.47
C HIS A 28 -9.15 6.56 -23.04
N LEU A 29 -7.97 6.04 -22.69
CA LEU A 29 -7.34 6.30 -21.40
C LEU A 29 -7.11 7.80 -21.18
N GLU A 30 -6.62 8.53 -22.19
CA GLU A 30 -6.41 9.98 -22.06
C GLU A 30 -7.73 10.74 -21.87
N THR A 31 -8.78 10.38 -22.62
CA THR A 31 -10.13 10.95 -22.45
C THR A 31 -10.67 10.71 -21.04
N LEU A 32 -10.56 9.48 -20.52
CA LEU A 32 -11.01 9.12 -19.18
C LEU A 32 -10.24 9.87 -18.08
N ARG A 33 -8.95 10.16 -18.31
CA ARG A 33 -8.10 10.90 -17.37
C ARG A 33 -8.39 12.40 -17.36
N GLN A 34 -8.88 12.95 -18.46
CA GLN A 34 -9.05 14.39 -18.62
C GLN A 34 -10.03 14.94 -17.56
N GLY A 35 -9.62 16.00 -16.88
CA GLY A 35 -10.42 16.64 -15.83
C GLY A 35 -10.52 15.86 -14.51
N GLN A 36 -9.89 14.69 -14.39
CA GLN A 36 -9.91 13.91 -13.16
C GLN A 36 -8.82 14.38 -12.17
N PRO A 37 -9.09 14.35 -10.84
CA PRO A 37 -8.08 14.56 -9.82
C PRO A 37 -6.87 13.63 -9.98
N PRO A 38 -5.66 14.04 -9.54
CA PRO A 38 -4.46 13.19 -9.57
C PRO A 38 -4.69 11.78 -9.01
N VAL A 39 -5.35 11.66 -7.86
CA VAL A 39 -5.60 10.37 -7.19
C VAL A 39 -6.44 9.40 -8.02
N ILE A 40 -7.44 9.91 -8.74
CA ILE A 40 -8.29 9.12 -9.63
C ILE A 40 -7.50 8.69 -10.88
N ARG A 41 -6.71 9.59 -11.46
CA ARG A 41 -5.84 9.31 -12.61
C ARG A 41 -4.81 8.23 -12.29
N GLU A 42 -4.14 8.34 -11.15
CA GLU A 42 -3.17 7.35 -10.67
C GLU A 42 -3.82 5.98 -10.41
N ALA A 43 -5.05 5.96 -9.89
CA ALA A 43 -5.79 4.72 -9.63
C ALA A 43 -6.22 4.02 -10.92
N LEU A 44 -6.74 4.80 -11.87
CA LEU A 44 -7.08 4.34 -13.21
C LEU A 44 -5.88 3.69 -13.89
N ASP A 45 -4.73 4.38 -13.92
CA ASP A 45 -3.50 3.84 -14.55
C ASP A 45 -3.07 2.52 -13.89
N ARG A 46 -3.11 2.43 -12.56
CA ARG A 46 -2.75 1.22 -11.82
C ARG A 46 -3.66 0.05 -12.15
N PHE A 47 -4.97 0.26 -12.23
CA PHE A 47 -5.89 -0.80 -12.63
C PHE A 47 -5.68 -1.25 -14.08
N VAL A 48 -5.47 -0.31 -15.01
CA VAL A 48 -5.18 -0.66 -16.41
C VAL A 48 -3.88 -1.46 -16.49
N ALA A 49 -2.82 -1.02 -15.81
CA ALA A 49 -1.54 -1.72 -15.77
C ALA A 49 -1.67 -3.15 -15.22
N ALA A 50 -2.44 -3.33 -14.15
CA ALA A 50 -2.67 -4.65 -13.55
C ALA A 50 -3.50 -5.58 -14.44
N ARG A 51 -4.55 -5.07 -15.08
CA ARG A 51 -5.51 -5.88 -15.86
C ARG A 51 -5.03 -6.25 -17.25
N ALA A 52 -4.21 -5.39 -17.87
CA ALA A 52 -3.70 -5.59 -19.22
C ALA A 52 -2.21 -5.98 -19.26
N GLN A 53 -1.68 -6.54 -18.17
CA GLN A 53 -0.25 -6.81 -18.01
C GLN A 53 0.36 -7.59 -19.20
N ALA A 54 -0.33 -8.64 -19.66
CA ALA A 54 0.14 -9.46 -20.77
C ALA A 54 0.17 -8.67 -22.10
N GLN A 55 -0.87 -7.89 -22.38
CA GLN A 55 -0.98 -7.07 -23.59
C GLN A 55 0.09 -5.96 -23.60
N LEU A 56 0.29 -5.30 -22.46
CA LEU A 56 1.32 -4.28 -22.30
C LEU A 56 2.73 -4.86 -22.45
N ALA A 57 2.97 -6.08 -21.97
CA ALA A 57 4.25 -6.77 -22.18
C ALA A 57 4.49 -7.12 -23.66
N ALA A 58 3.45 -7.54 -24.39
CA ALA A 58 3.53 -7.80 -25.82
C ALA A 58 3.81 -6.52 -26.63
N LEU A 59 3.13 -5.41 -26.31
CA LEU A 59 3.33 -4.12 -26.99
C LEU A 59 4.71 -3.50 -26.77
N ARG A 60 5.42 -3.89 -25.70
CA ARG A 60 6.81 -3.46 -25.46
C ARG A 60 7.85 -4.22 -26.28
N GLN A 61 7.46 -5.30 -26.97
CA GLN A 61 8.40 -6.03 -27.82
C GLN A 61 8.79 -5.18 -29.04
N PRO A 62 10.04 -5.28 -29.52
CA PRO A 62 10.48 -4.56 -30.71
C PRO A 62 9.57 -4.83 -31.91
N GLY A 63 9.09 -3.78 -32.57
CA GLY A 63 8.23 -3.88 -33.75
C GLY A 63 6.77 -4.24 -33.48
N ALA A 64 6.33 -4.37 -32.22
CA ALA A 64 4.95 -4.67 -31.88
C ALA A 64 3.96 -3.51 -32.13
N VAL A 65 4.46 -2.28 -32.17
CA VAL A 65 3.65 -1.07 -32.40
C VAL A 65 3.97 -0.48 -33.77
N PRO A 66 2.96 -0.24 -34.64
CA PRO A 66 3.16 0.44 -35.91
C PRO A 66 3.75 1.84 -35.72
N ILE A 67 4.67 2.26 -36.58
CA ILE A 67 5.37 3.56 -36.49
C ILE A 67 4.38 4.74 -36.42
N THR A 68 3.26 4.65 -37.15
CA THR A 68 2.21 5.68 -37.19
C THR A 68 1.44 5.82 -35.87
N GLU A 69 1.54 4.87 -34.96
CA GLU A 69 0.87 4.84 -33.65
C GLU A 69 1.86 4.95 -32.49
N ALA A 70 3.17 4.87 -32.78
CA ALA A 70 4.22 4.71 -31.80
C ALA A 70 4.21 5.81 -30.73
N ALA A 71 3.99 7.07 -31.09
CA ALA A 71 4.05 8.18 -30.14
C ALA A 71 3.00 8.09 -29.02
N SER A 72 1.72 7.88 -29.37
CA SER A 72 0.64 7.82 -28.37
C SER A 72 0.68 6.52 -27.56
N VAL A 73 0.99 5.40 -28.22
CA VAL A 73 1.10 4.10 -27.54
C VAL A 73 2.30 4.08 -26.60
N GLN A 74 3.46 4.60 -27.01
CA GLN A 74 4.64 4.64 -26.15
C GLN A 74 4.41 5.49 -24.89
N LEU A 75 3.77 6.65 -25.03
CA LEU A 75 3.41 7.49 -23.88
C LEU A 75 2.52 6.74 -22.87
N MET A 76 1.54 5.98 -23.37
CA MET A 76 0.72 5.11 -22.53
C MET A 76 1.56 4.01 -21.87
N LEU A 77 2.42 3.32 -22.62
CA LEU A 77 3.26 2.24 -22.10
C LEU A 77 4.21 2.71 -20.97
N ASP A 78 4.81 3.88 -21.14
CA ASP A 78 5.71 4.49 -20.15
C ASP A 78 4.92 4.87 -18.89
N ARG A 79 3.77 5.52 -19.06
CA ARG A 79 2.88 5.89 -17.94
C ARG A 79 2.42 4.67 -17.15
N LEU A 80 1.96 3.62 -17.84
CA LEU A 80 1.49 2.40 -17.19
C LEU A 80 2.64 1.58 -16.59
N ALA A 81 3.88 1.72 -17.08
CA ALA A 81 5.05 1.18 -16.40
C ALA A 81 5.31 1.90 -15.07
N HIS A 82 5.23 3.24 -15.05
CA HIS A 82 5.37 4.03 -13.83
C HIS A 82 4.27 3.73 -12.80
N ALA A 83 3.07 3.39 -13.25
CA ALA A 83 1.97 3.01 -12.36
C ALA A 83 2.26 1.74 -11.51
N GLY A 84 3.21 0.89 -11.93
CA GLY A 84 3.65 -0.28 -11.17
C GLY A 84 4.68 0.03 -10.06
N LEU A 85 5.27 1.22 -10.05
CA LEU A 85 6.24 1.65 -9.04
C LEU A 85 5.56 1.91 -7.68
N PRO A 86 6.33 2.10 -6.59
CA PRO A 86 5.77 2.51 -5.31
C PRO A 86 4.85 3.74 -5.48
N PRO A 87 3.64 3.74 -4.90
CA PRO A 87 2.72 4.85 -5.04
C PRO A 87 3.29 6.09 -4.36
N ARG A 88 2.98 7.27 -4.91
CA ARG A 88 3.24 8.53 -4.21
C ARG A 88 2.50 8.55 -2.87
N PHE A 89 3.15 9.08 -1.84
CA PHE A 89 2.49 9.41 -0.59
C PHE A 89 1.58 10.64 -0.82
N ARG A 90 0.29 10.47 -0.58
CA ARG A 90 -0.74 11.48 -0.90
C ARG A 90 -1.06 12.30 0.33
N GLU A 91 -1.44 13.55 0.14
CA GLU A 91 -1.98 14.34 1.24
C GLU A 91 -3.41 13.91 1.57
N ALA A 92 -3.84 14.04 2.84
CA ALA A 92 -5.20 13.68 3.26
C ALA A 92 -6.28 14.48 2.51
N GLU A 93 -5.95 15.72 2.14
CA GLU A 93 -6.82 16.62 1.41
C GLU A 93 -7.20 16.08 0.02
N GLU A 94 -6.34 15.26 -0.60
CA GLU A 94 -6.58 14.73 -1.94
C GLU A 94 -7.67 13.66 -1.97
N THR A 95 -8.02 13.06 -0.84
CA THR A 95 -9.02 11.97 -0.72
C THR A 95 -10.30 12.38 -0.01
N LYS A 96 -10.34 13.57 0.60
CA LYS A 96 -11.43 14.01 1.49
C LYS A 96 -12.83 14.02 0.85
N ASP A 97 -12.89 14.33 -0.44
CA ASP A 97 -14.16 14.52 -1.18
C ASP A 97 -14.52 13.29 -2.02
N LEU A 98 -13.74 12.20 -1.93
CA LEU A 98 -14.02 10.96 -2.64
C LEU A 98 -15.20 10.22 -1.99
N THR A 99 -16.03 9.58 -2.82
CA THR A 99 -17.00 8.61 -2.30
C THR A 99 -16.29 7.39 -1.73
N GLN A 100 -16.98 6.60 -0.90
CA GLN A 100 -16.41 5.36 -0.34
C GLN A 100 -15.95 4.39 -1.44
N ALA A 101 -16.70 4.29 -2.53
CA ALA A 101 -16.34 3.48 -3.69
C ALA A 101 -15.08 3.98 -4.40
N GLN A 102 -14.94 5.30 -4.60
CA GLN A 102 -13.74 5.90 -5.20
C GLN A 102 -12.52 5.76 -4.27
N LEU A 103 -12.69 6.01 -2.98
CA LEU A 103 -11.65 5.87 -1.98
C LEU A 103 -11.15 4.42 -1.91
N HIS A 104 -12.08 3.47 -1.88
CA HIS A 104 -11.77 2.05 -1.98
C HIS A 104 -10.99 1.74 -3.25
N ASP A 105 -11.46 2.17 -4.42
CA ASP A 105 -10.80 1.90 -5.70
C ASP A 105 -9.38 2.50 -5.76
N VAL A 106 -9.16 3.70 -5.21
CA VAL A 106 -7.83 4.35 -5.16
C VAL A 106 -6.80 3.51 -4.40
N TYR A 107 -7.21 2.88 -3.31
CA TYR A 107 -6.35 2.04 -2.48
C TYR A 107 -6.27 0.60 -2.99
N ALA A 108 -7.38 0.03 -3.45
CA ALA A 108 -7.43 -1.27 -4.09
C ALA A 108 -6.53 -1.32 -5.33
N SER A 109 -6.38 -0.22 -6.08
CA SER A 109 -5.44 -0.20 -7.21
C SER A 109 -3.96 -0.26 -6.79
N ILE A 110 -3.60 0.05 -5.54
CA ILE A 110 -2.23 -0.23 -5.03
C ILE A 110 -2.06 -1.74 -4.86
N ILE A 111 -3.05 -2.40 -4.27
CA ILE A 111 -3.04 -3.85 -4.05
C ILE A 111 -3.08 -4.59 -5.40
N ALA A 112 -3.76 -4.07 -6.41
CA ALA A 112 -3.77 -4.64 -7.75
C ALA A 112 -2.35 -4.78 -8.33
N THR A 113 -1.51 -3.75 -8.20
CA THR A 113 -0.16 -3.75 -8.77
C THR A 113 0.92 -4.32 -7.84
N ARG A 114 0.75 -4.22 -6.52
CA ARG A 114 1.80 -4.59 -5.54
C ARG A 114 1.42 -5.69 -4.55
N GLY A 115 0.12 -5.99 -4.40
CA GLY A 115 -0.35 -7.08 -3.56
C GLY A 115 -0.11 -8.45 -4.20
N ASN A 116 0.02 -9.48 -3.36
CA ASN A 116 0.02 -10.86 -3.83
C ASN A 116 -1.41 -11.35 -4.15
N ASP A 117 -1.51 -12.59 -4.65
CA ASP A 117 -2.81 -13.17 -5.01
C ASP A 117 -3.75 -13.34 -3.81
N ALA A 118 -3.23 -13.57 -2.61
CA ALA A 118 -4.04 -13.65 -1.40
C ALA A 118 -4.68 -12.30 -1.04
N ALA A 119 -3.95 -11.19 -1.12
CA ALA A 119 -4.50 -9.86 -0.89
C ALA A 119 -5.54 -9.47 -1.95
N ARG A 120 -5.30 -9.82 -3.22
CA ARG A 120 -6.28 -9.60 -4.30
C ARG A 120 -7.52 -10.47 -4.11
N GLY A 121 -7.36 -11.72 -3.69
CA GLY A 121 -8.45 -12.63 -3.36
C GLY A 121 -9.28 -12.13 -2.18
N ALA A 122 -8.63 -11.66 -1.11
CA ALA A 122 -9.29 -11.08 0.05
C ALA A 122 -10.14 -9.85 -0.33
N LEU A 123 -9.60 -8.94 -1.15
CA LEU A 123 -10.35 -7.78 -1.67
C LEU A 123 -11.54 -8.16 -2.56
N ALA A 124 -11.44 -9.27 -3.29
CA ALA A 124 -12.54 -9.77 -4.14
C ALA A 124 -13.64 -10.46 -3.32
N GLY A 125 -13.30 -10.94 -2.12
CA GLY A 125 -14.24 -11.47 -1.14
C GLY A 125 -14.79 -10.39 -0.20
N GLN A 126 -15.16 -10.82 1.00
CA GLN A 126 -15.67 -9.97 2.09
C GLN A 126 -14.63 -9.74 3.20
N ASP A 127 -13.40 -10.20 2.97
CA ASP A 127 -12.31 -10.03 3.91
C ASP A 127 -11.87 -8.56 3.97
N ARG A 128 -11.29 -8.18 5.10
CA ARG A 128 -10.70 -6.86 5.27
C ARG A 128 -9.22 -6.92 4.93
N VAL A 129 -8.77 -5.98 4.10
CA VAL A 129 -7.35 -5.81 3.79
C VAL A 129 -6.83 -4.55 4.44
N ILE A 130 -5.74 -4.69 5.20
CA ILE A 130 -5.02 -3.58 5.82
C ILE A 130 -3.84 -3.22 4.94
N LEU A 131 -3.84 -1.99 4.43
CA LEU A 131 -2.76 -1.41 3.65
C LEU A 131 -2.00 -0.41 4.50
N GLY A 132 -0.73 -0.69 4.77
CA GLY A 132 0.20 0.28 5.34
C GLY A 132 0.92 1.05 4.22
N LEU A 133 0.89 2.37 4.30
CA LEU A 133 1.66 3.26 3.43
C LEU A 133 2.62 4.05 4.31
N ARG A 134 3.91 3.88 4.01
CA ARG A 134 4.97 4.55 4.73
C ARG A 134 5.35 5.85 4.05
N GLN A 135 5.48 6.92 4.84
CA GLN A 135 6.17 8.13 4.43
C GLN A 135 7.63 8.00 4.85
N GLU A 136 8.54 7.94 3.88
CA GLU A 136 9.96 7.75 4.22
C GLU A 136 10.52 8.98 4.92
N ASN A 137 10.79 8.83 6.21
CA ASN A 137 11.47 9.76 7.08
C ASN A 137 12.61 9.03 7.83
N ARG A 138 13.43 9.76 8.57
CA ARG A 138 14.52 9.13 9.35
C ARG A 138 13.95 8.51 10.62
N THR A 139 14.34 7.29 10.95
CA THR A 139 13.93 6.60 12.19
C THR A 139 14.29 7.36 13.47
N THR A 140 15.29 8.24 13.40
CA THR A 140 15.78 9.08 14.51
C THR A 140 14.98 10.37 14.70
N GLU A 141 14.13 10.73 13.72
CA GLU A 141 13.17 11.80 13.88
C GLU A 141 12.07 11.41 14.88
N GLY A 142 11.31 12.40 15.31
CA GLY A 142 10.14 12.17 16.14
C GLY A 142 9.52 13.47 16.62
N GLU A 143 8.28 13.39 17.08
CA GLU A 143 7.53 14.55 17.54
C GLU A 143 7.13 14.37 19.00
N SER A 144 7.27 15.43 19.80
CA SER A 144 6.66 15.48 21.13
C SER A 144 5.13 15.52 21.01
N ARG A 145 4.42 15.34 22.13
CA ARG A 145 2.97 15.53 22.15
C ARG A 145 2.57 16.99 21.86
N GLU A 146 3.52 17.91 22.08
CA GLU A 146 3.41 19.36 21.92
C GLU A 146 3.94 19.87 20.56
N GLY A 147 4.38 18.98 19.66
CA GLY A 147 4.76 19.35 18.29
C GLY A 147 6.25 19.68 18.06
N THR A 148 7.11 19.55 19.06
CA THR A 148 8.57 19.72 18.90
C THR A 148 9.19 18.57 18.10
N ALA A 149 9.87 18.91 16.99
CA ALA A 149 10.62 17.97 16.15
C ALA A 149 11.87 17.42 16.85
N ASN A 150 12.36 16.27 16.37
CA ASN A 150 13.53 15.53 16.87
C ASN A 150 13.38 15.01 18.32
N PHE A 151 12.21 14.48 18.65
CA PHE A 151 11.97 13.90 19.97
C PHE A 151 12.61 12.51 20.14
N HIS A 152 13.94 12.48 20.27
CA HIS A 152 14.71 11.36 20.82
C HIS A 152 14.47 10.00 20.15
N GLY A 153 14.30 9.98 18.82
CA GLY A 153 14.07 8.76 18.05
C GLY A 153 12.71 8.10 18.26
N LYS A 154 11.69 8.86 18.70
CA LYS A 154 10.31 8.37 18.90
C LYS A 154 9.54 8.07 17.62
N GLY A 155 10.11 8.35 16.44
CA GLY A 155 9.42 8.20 15.16
C GLY A 155 8.39 9.29 14.91
N VAL A 156 8.15 9.57 13.63
CA VAL A 156 7.06 10.43 13.17
C VAL A 156 5.84 9.56 12.90
N TYR A 157 4.66 10.04 13.30
CA TYR A 157 3.40 9.31 13.14
C TYR A 157 2.61 9.85 11.94
N ASP A 158 3.29 9.95 10.81
CA ASP A 158 2.82 10.47 9.52
C ASP A 158 2.49 9.36 8.52
N ASP A 159 2.71 8.09 8.87
CA ASP A 159 2.29 6.97 8.03
C ASP A 159 0.75 6.89 7.92
N ARG A 160 0.29 6.17 6.90
CA ARG A 160 -1.13 5.92 6.67
C ARG A 160 -1.46 4.44 6.76
N ILE A 161 -2.40 4.11 7.62
CA ILE A 161 -3.08 2.80 7.59
C ILE A 161 -4.42 2.98 6.89
N VAL A 162 -4.74 2.09 5.96
CA VAL A 162 -6.04 2.04 5.30
C VAL A 162 -6.64 0.65 5.46
N VAL A 163 -7.91 0.59 5.85
CA VAL A 163 -8.67 -0.66 5.89
C VAL A 163 -9.69 -0.65 4.75
N LEU A 164 -9.66 -1.68 3.91
CA LEU A 164 -10.49 -1.84 2.72
C LEU A 164 -11.35 -3.09 2.86
N TRP A 165 -12.61 -3.03 2.45
CA TRP A 165 -13.47 -4.22 2.33
C TRP A 165 -14.64 -3.98 1.38
N THR A 166 -15.17 -5.08 0.85
CA THR A 166 -16.50 -5.11 0.22
C THR A 166 -17.45 -5.80 1.19
N ASP A 167 -18.61 -5.19 1.48
CA ASP A 167 -19.58 -5.78 2.40
C ASP A 167 -20.47 -6.84 1.73
N ALA A 168 -21.40 -7.40 2.51
CA ALA A 168 -22.30 -8.45 2.03
C ALA A 168 -23.27 -8.02 0.92
N ASN A 169 -23.52 -6.72 0.78
CA ASN A 169 -24.35 -6.16 -0.27
C ASN A 169 -23.53 -5.77 -1.52
N GLY A 170 -22.21 -5.97 -1.48
CA GLY A 170 -21.31 -5.57 -2.57
C GLY A 170 -20.89 -4.10 -2.49
N GLU A 171 -21.20 -3.38 -1.39
CA GLU A 171 -20.77 -2.01 -1.21
C GLU A 171 -19.29 -1.96 -0.81
N ARG A 172 -18.54 -1.06 -1.43
CA ARG A 172 -17.10 -0.92 -1.24
C ARG A 172 -16.81 0.16 -0.22
N HIS A 173 -15.96 -0.17 0.75
CA HIS A 173 -15.66 0.69 1.89
C HIS A 173 -14.15 0.86 2.06
N ALA A 174 -13.76 2.06 2.49
CA ALA A 174 -12.38 2.38 2.82
C ALA A 174 -12.31 3.33 4.01
N ARG A 175 -11.42 3.04 4.95
CA ARG A 175 -11.17 3.90 6.11
C ARG A 175 -9.69 4.20 6.26
N GLU A 176 -9.35 5.48 6.25
CA GLU A 176 -8.01 5.99 6.45
C GLU A 176 -7.73 6.31 7.93
N PHE A 177 -6.50 6.05 8.36
CA PHE A 177 -5.94 6.46 9.63
C PHE A 177 -4.62 7.19 9.34
N HIS A 178 -4.62 8.51 9.57
CA HIS A 178 -3.53 9.42 9.19
C HIS A 178 -2.52 9.71 10.32
N LYS A 179 -2.68 9.06 11.47
CA LYS A 179 -1.77 9.15 12.61
C LYS A 179 -1.33 7.76 12.99
N ALA A 180 -0.40 7.23 12.22
CA ALA A 180 0.11 5.89 12.38
C ALA A 180 1.63 5.87 12.22
N THR A 181 2.23 4.78 12.67
CA THR A 181 3.61 4.45 12.37
C THR A 181 3.65 2.97 11.99
N THR A 182 4.28 2.67 10.86
CA THR A 182 4.47 1.33 10.29
C THR A 182 5.88 0.81 10.54
N GLU A 183 6.78 1.66 11.04
CA GLU A 183 8.15 1.32 11.39
C GLU A 183 8.40 1.43 12.92
N PRO A 184 9.10 0.47 13.53
CA PRO A 184 9.59 0.64 14.89
C PRO A 184 10.59 1.80 14.98
N THR A 185 10.40 2.62 16.00
CA THR A 185 11.15 3.86 16.23
C THR A 185 12.62 3.58 16.58
N ALA A 186 13.53 4.53 16.33
CA ALA A 186 14.97 4.34 16.62
C ALA A 186 15.26 3.99 18.09
N GLN A 187 14.32 4.23 19.01
CA GLN A 187 14.44 3.80 20.42
C GLN A 187 14.65 2.29 20.57
N TYR A 188 14.19 1.49 19.61
CA TYR A 188 14.31 0.04 19.63
C TYR A 188 15.48 -0.49 18.79
N ASP A 189 16.13 0.37 18.00
CA ASP A 189 17.23 0.04 17.09
C ASP A 189 18.50 -0.40 17.85
N GLY A 190 19.24 -1.34 17.29
CA GLY A 190 20.54 -1.78 17.79
C GLY A 190 21.64 -0.72 17.63
N HIS A 191 21.59 0.10 16.57
CA HIS A 191 22.51 1.22 16.35
C HIS A 191 22.38 2.30 17.43
N ALA A 192 21.17 2.47 17.96
CA ALA A 192 20.93 3.34 19.10
C ALA A 192 21.53 2.79 20.39
N LYS A 193 21.97 1.53 20.46
CA LYS A 193 22.36 0.83 21.69
C LYS A 193 23.86 0.53 21.79
N THR A 194 24.65 0.93 20.81
CA THR A 194 26.12 0.78 20.84
C THR A 194 26.75 1.65 21.93
N ALA A 195 27.86 1.17 22.50
CA ALA A 195 28.58 1.85 23.59
C ALA A 195 29.09 3.24 23.17
N VAL A 196 29.62 3.33 21.95
CA VAL A 196 29.78 4.60 21.23
C VAL A 196 28.61 4.72 20.27
N ARG A 197 27.81 5.77 20.41
CA ARG A 197 26.64 5.99 19.55
C ARG A 197 27.08 6.11 18.09
N SER A 198 26.32 5.48 17.20
CA SER A 198 26.50 5.68 15.75
C SER A 198 26.10 7.13 15.38
N PRO A 199 26.73 7.75 14.37
CA PRO A 199 26.35 9.09 13.92
C PRO A 199 24.86 9.21 13.63
N GLY A 200 24.21 10.22 14.18
CA GLY A 200 22.76 10.47 14.06
C GLY A 200 21.89 9.82 15.14
N PHE A 201 22.47 9.05 16.07
CA PHE A 201 21.78 8.40 17.19
C PHE A 201 22.15 8.98 18.56
N GLU A 202 22.87 10.10 18.59
CA GLU A 202 23.40 10.73 19.81
C GLU A 202 22.29 11.06 20.81
N ASP A 203 21.17 11.59 20.31
CA ASP A 203 20.05 12.05 21.12
C ASP A 203 18.93 11.00 21.28
N VAL A 204 19.12 9.77 20.79
CA VAL A 204 18.10 8.72 20.86
C VAL A 204 18.01 8.14 22.27
N VAL A 205 16.81 8.21 22.86
CA VAL A 205 16.51 7.56 24.13
C VAL A 205 16.14 6.10 23.85
N THR A 206 17.01 5.18 24.27
CA THR A 206 16.84 3.75 24.00
C THR A 206 15.83 3.08 24.92
N ARG A 207 15.09 2.12 24.38
CA ARG A 207 14.25 1.17 25.10
C ARG A 207 14.80 -0.25 24.94
N PRO A 208 14.56 -1.15 25.91
CA PRO A 208 14.86 -2.58 25.73
C PRO A 208 14.28 -3.09 24.40
N LYS A 209 15.03 -3.95 23.70
CA LYS A 209 14.50 -4.57 22.48
C LYS A 209 13.44 -5.58 22.91
N THR A 210 12.22 -5.45 22.41
CA THR A 210 11.11 -6.33 22.75
C THR A 210 10.88 -7.43 21.71
N GLU A 211 11.19 -7.17 20.44
CA GLU A 211 11.16 -8.17 19.36
C GLU A 211 11.87 -9.47 19.77
N GLY A 212 11.19 -10.61 19.57
CA GLY A 212 11.69 -11.93 19.92
C GLY A 212 11.65 -12.25 21.42
N SER A 213 11.22 -11.31 22.27
CA SER A 213 11.01 -11.50 23.71
C SER A 213 9.52 -11.64 24.00
N ASP A 214 9.20 -12.41 25.04
CA ASP A 214 7.86 -12.46 25.64
C ASP A 214 7.84 -11.43 26.77
N VAL A 215 7.35 -10.22 26.45
CA VAL A 215 7.47 -9.06 27.35
C VAL A 215 6.41 -9.01 28.44
N ASN A 216 5.28 -9.68 28.25
CA ASN A 216 4.15 -9.72 29.18
C ASN A 216 3.98 -11.09 29.84
N GLY A 217 4.84 -12.06 29.52
CA GLY A 217 4.88 -13.39 30.12
C GLY A 217 3.70 -14.25 29.71
N ASP A 218 3.13 -14.04 28.52
CA ASP A 218 1.98 -14.78 28.01
C ASP A 218 2.38 -16.00 27.15
N GLY A 219 3.69 -16.23 26.97
CA GLY A 219 4.24 -17.30 26.16
C GLY A 219 4.36 -16.96 24.66
N VAL A 220 4.04 -15.73 24.24
CA VAL A 220 4.11 -15.26 22.86
C VAL A 220 5.22 -14.22 22.73
N ARG A 221 6.17 -14.50 21.83
CA ARG A 221 7.24 -13.56 21.51
C ARG A 221 6.73 -12.47 20.57
N ASP A 222 7.16 -11.23 20.83
CA ASP A 222 6.87 -10.11 19.95
C ASP A 222 7.45 -10.34 18.55
N LEU A 223 6.60 -10.14 17.53
CA LEU A 223 6.92 -10.42 16.12
C LEU A 223 7.97 -9.47 15.51
N GLY A 224 8.18 -8.30 16.12
CA GLY A 224 9.09 -7.29 15.60
C GLY A 224 8.59 -6.67 14.29
N ARG A 225 9.53 -6.34 13.40
CA ARG A 225 9.24 -5.61 12.16
C ARG A 225 8.72 -6.56 11.08
N LEU A 226 7.55 -6.24 10.52
CA LEU A 226 7.10 -6.86 9.28
C LEU A 226 7.89 -6.30 8.10
N ALA A 227 8.38 -7.17 7.21
CA ALA A 227 9.03 -6.76 5.98
C ALA A 227 8.04 -6.09 5.03
N ASP A 228 8.54 -5.21 4.14
CA ASP A 228 7.73 -4.69 3.04
C ASP A 228 7.18 -5.85 2.17
N GLY A 229 5.98 -5.66 1.65
CA GLY A 229 5.24 -6.64 0.88
C GLY A 229 3.92 -7.07 1.54
N THR A 230 3.40 -8.22 1.13
CA THR A 230 2.14 -8.75 1.65
C THR A 230 2.39 -9.79 2.73
N THR A 231 1.78 -9.58 3.90
CA THR A 231 1.75 -10.56 4.99
C THR A 231 0.32 -11.08 5.15
N GLU A 232 0.12 -12.38 4.97
CA GLU A 232 -1.15 -13.03 5.28
C GLU A 232 -1.28 -13.18 6.79
N MET A 233 -2.38 -12.68 7.36
CA MET A 233 -2.67 -12.78 8.79
C MET A 233 -3.75 -13.83 9.00
N LEU A 234 -3.46 -14.85 9.82
CA LEU A 234 -4.37 -15.94 10.14
C LEU A 234 -5.02 -15.72 11.49
N ALA A 235 -6.31 -16.04 11.58
CA ALA A 235 -7.04 -16.10 12.83
C ALA A 235 -6.40 -17.11 13.78
N THR A 236 -6.20 -16.69 15.02
CA THR A 236 -5.70 -17.49 16.12
C THR A 236 -6.27 -16.93 17.42
N THR A 237 -5.87 -17.51 18.54
CA THR A 237 -6.04 -16.91 19.85
C THR A 237 -4.72 -16.37 20.40
N HIS A 238 -4.81 -15.38 21.27
CA HIS A 238 -3.71 -14.84 22.05
C HIS A 238 -3.94 -15.19 23.53
N PRO A 239 -3.01 -15.92 24.16
CA PRO A 239 -3.12 -16.28 25.56
C PRO A 239 -3.11 -15.02 26.42
N ARG A 240 -3.88 -15.04 27.50
CA ARG A 240 -3.89 -13.95 28.47
C ARG A 240 -3.70 -14.49 29.87
N ASN A 241 -2.73 -13.95 30.59
CA ASN A 241 -2.47 -14.36 31.96
C ASN A 241 -3.72 -14.18 32.84
N HIS A 242 -4.25 -15.30 33.34
CA HIS A 242 -5.45 -15.37 34.18
C HIS A 242 -6.78 -14.94 33.52
N PHE A 243 -6.84 -14.88 32.19
CA PHE A 243 -8.08 -14.62 31.45
C PHE A 243 -8.25 -15.64 30.30
N PRO A 244 -9.46 -15.82 29.77
CA PRO A 244 -9.66 -16.57 28.54
C PRO A 244 -8.82 -15.97 27.41
N ASP A 245 -8.32 -16.83 26.52
CA ASP A 245 -7.62 -16.38 25.33
C ASP A 245 -8.53 -15.44 24.51
N GLU A 246 -7.94 -14.40 23.95
CA GLU A 246 -8.65 -13.47 23.08
C GLU A 246 -8.37 -13.74 21.61
N PHE A 247 -9.30 -13.31 20.75
CA PHE A 247 -9.08 -13.37 19.31
C PHE A 247 -7.84 -12.57 18.92
N ALA A 248 -7.02 -13.16 18.06
CA ALA A 248 -5.84 -12.50 17.52
C ALA A 248 -5.58 -12.89 16.07
N LEU A 249 -4.72 -12.09 15.44
CA LEU A 249 -4.23 -12.33 14.10
C LEU A 249 -2.72 -12.53 14.17
N ARG A 250 -2.19 -13.55 13.51
CA ARG A 250 -0.74 -13.79 13.40
C ARG A 250 -0.32 -13.95 11.95
N PRO A 251 0.88 -13.48 11.57
CA PRO A 251 1.43 -13.77 10.26
C PRO A 251 1.43 -15.28 10.01
N ARG A 252 0.98 -15.69 8.84
CA ARG A 252 1.22 -17.04 8.35
C ARG A 252 2.72 -17.25 8.37
N SER A 253 3.18 -18.29 9.08
CA SER A 253 4.59 -18.61 9.19
C SER A 253 5.20 -18.71 7.80
N ARG A 254 6.08 -17.78 7.45
CA ARG A 254 6.93 -17.89 6.27
C ARG A 254 7.91 -19.00 6.63
N THR A 255 7.76 -20.18 6.03
CA THR A 255 8.82 -21.19 6.11
C THR A 255 10.12 -20.49 5.72
N PRO A 256 11.17 -20.49 6.56
CA PRO A 256 12.44 -19.95 6.10
C PRO A 256 12.83 -20.78 4.87
N SER A 257 13.06 -20.12 3.74
CA SER A 257 13.77 -20.78 2.64
C SER A 257 15.10 -21.30 3.20
N PRO A 258 15.52 -22.52 2.81
CA PRO A 258 16.74 -23.14 3.32
C PRO A 258 17.99 -22.30 3.06
#